data_AF-A0A2V9NUD7-F1
#
_entry.id   AF-A0A2V9NUD7-F1
#
_cell.length_a   1.000
_cell.length_b   1.000
_cell.length_c   1.000
_cell.angle_alpha   90.00
_cell.angle_beta   90.00
_cell.angle_gamma   90.00
#
_symmetry.space_group_name_H-M   'P 1'
#
loop_
_entity.id
_entity.type
_entity.pdbx_description
1 polymer ?
#
loop_
_entity_poly.entity_id
_entity_poly.type
_entity_poly.pdbx_seq_one_letter_code
_entity_poly.pdbx_strand_id
1 'polypeptide(L)'
;MVESKIFRMSRSISSAYSPTTSCYLKRACLKSVLLIVGGILFATSVAFGSERSNSSAAASGFDGPAELPRAYVKSSLLDTPSPGRTRVVKRGGDLQGAIEQAACGDTIQLEAAVTFAGKFVFPYKKCDDSHWITIRTSAPDSALPTEGARLTPCYAGVASLPGRPDFHCALVKNVLAKLQFDGRGRVGPIVFAPGANHFRFIGL
;
A
#
# COMPACT_ATOMS: atom_id res chain seq x y z
N MET A 1 -49.55 14.68 -44.95
CA MET A 1 -49.42 15.11 -43.54
C MET A 1 -48.08 14.59 -43.04
N VAL A 2 -47.00 15.37 -43.24
CA VAL A 2 -46.26 16.19 -42.24
C VAL A 2 -45.48 15.29 -41.27
N GLU A 3 -44.15 15.13 -41.40
CA GLU A 3 -43.06 15.97 -40.80
C GLU A 3 -43.14 15.92 -39.24
N SER A 4 -42.08 15.68 -38.46
CA SER A 4 -40.76 16.30 -38.54
C SER A 4 -39.70 15.51 -37.75
N LYS A 5 -38.51 15.37 -38.37
CA LYS A 5 -37.22 15.34 -37.66
C LYS A 5 -37.03 16.68 -36.94
N ILE A 6 -36.39 16.69 -35.78
CA ILE A 6 -35.37 17.65 -35.29
C ILE A 6 -35.21 17.46 -33.77
N PHE A 7 -34.02 17.05 -33.34
CA PHE A 7 -33.42 17.64 -32.14
C PHE A 7 -31.90 17.73 -32.33
N ARG A 8 -31.45 18.95 -32.63
CA ARG A 8 -30.09 19.42 -32.43
C ARG A 8 -29.83 19.47 -30.92
N MET A 9 -28.66 19.04 -30.48
CA MET A 9 -27.90 19.88 -29.53
C MET A 9 -26.41 19.64 -29.68
N SER A 10 -25.75 20.71 -30.10
CA SER A 10 -24.30 20.93 -30.20
C SER A 10 -23.85 21.69 -28.95
N ARG A 11 -22.69 21.32 -28.39
CA ARG A 11 -21.65 22.18 -27.79
C ARG A 11 -20.63 21.29 -27.05
N SER A 12 -19.37 21.31 -27.50
CA SER A 12 -18.25 22.03 -26.84
C SER A 12 -17.54 21.08 -25.85
N ILE A 13 -16.23 20.90 -25.82
CA ILE A 13 -15.18 21.92 -25.65
C ILE A 13 -13.84 21.32 -26.16
N SER A 14 -13.09 22.17 -26.86
CA SER A 14 -11.70 22.00 -27.28
C SER A 14 -10.73 21.95 -26.10
N SER A 15 -9.68 21.13 -26.16
CA SER A 15 -8.38 21.53 -25.61
C SER A 15 -7.26 20.76 -26.31
N ALA A 16 -6.59 21.46 -27.22
CA ALA A 16 -5.35 21.05 -27.86
C ALA A 16 -4.20 21.47 -26.95
N TYR A 17 -3.31 20.54 -26.61
CA TYR A 17 -2.04 20.83 -25.95
C TYR A 17 -0.93 20.67 -27.00
N SER A 18 -0.29 21.77 -27.37
CA SER A 18 0.92 21.78 -28.21
C SER A 18 2.08 22.34 -27.37
N PRO A 19 3.31 21.79 -27.48
CA PRO A 19 4.47 22.27 -26.74
C PRO A 19 5.39 23.14 -27.61
N THR A 20 5.84 24.29 -27.10
CA THR A 20 7.05 25.07 -27.42
C THR A 20 7.03 26.27 -26.43
N THR A 21 8.09 26.87 -25.87
CA THR A 21 9.39 27.26 -26.41
C THR A 21 10.30 27.71 -25.25
N SER A 22 11.60 27.44 -25.38
CA SER A 22 12.79 28.19 -24.93
C SER A 22 12.63 29.56 -24.24
N CYS A 23 13.40 29.76 -23.16
CA CYS A 23 13.93 31.07 -22.73
C CYS A 23 15.41 30.92 -22.34
N TYR A 24 16.30 31.24 -23.30
CA TYR A 24 17.66 31.69 -23.05
C TYR A 24 17.65 33.02 -22.28
N LEU A 25 18.52 33.23 -21.29
CA LEU A 25 19.32 34.47 -21.18
C LEU A 25 20.39 34.43 -20.06
N LYS A 26 21.64 34.69 -20.48
CA LYS A 26 22.67 35.60 -19.89
C LYS A 26 23.14 35.33 -18.43
N ARG A 27 24.44 35.30 -18.11
CA ARG A 27 25.47 36.33 -18.35
C ARG A 27 26.88 35.78 -18.04
N ALA A 28 27.85 36.29 -18.78
CA ALA A 28 29.28 36.06 -18.62
C ALA A 28 29.87 36.65 -17.31
N CYS A 29 30.95 36.04 -16.81
CA CYS A 29 31.96 36.74 -16.02
C CYS A 29 33.36 36.26 -16.46
N LEU A 30 34.21 37.25 -16.70
CA LEU A 30 35.50 37.26 -17.37
C LEU A 30 36.60 37.45 -16.31
N LYS A 31 37.78 36.81 -16.46
CA LYS A 31 39.16 37.30 -16.16
C LYS A 31 40.16 36.12 -15.98
N SER A 32 41.13 35.97 -16.88
CA SER A 32 42.56 36.37 -16.76
C SER A 32 43.42 35.25 -16.13
N VAL A 33 44.17 34.43 -16.89
CA VAL A 33 45.53 34.62 -17.47
C VAL A 33 46.61 34.97 -16.42
N LEU A 34 47.56 34.05 -16.14
CA LEU A 34 48.99 34.13 -16.53
C LEU A 34 49.81 32.93 -15.96
N LEU A 35 50.63 32.32 -16.82
CA LEU A 35 51.64 31.28 -16.57
C LEU A 35 53.03 31.89 -16.32
N ILE A 36 53.82 31.43 -15.33
CA ILE A 36 55.31 31.51 -15.28
C ILE A 36 55.80 30.34 -14.39
N VAL A 37 56.33 29.22 -14.91
CA VAL A 37 57.74 28.87 -15.25
C VAL A 37 58.69 28.70 -14.05
N GLY A 38 59.35 27.54 -14.00
CA GLY A 38 60.79 27.41 -13.70
C GLY A 38 61.20 27.20 -12.25
N GLY A 39 61.79 26.04 -11.95
CA GLY A 39 62.20 25.63 -10.61
C GLY A 39 63.51 26.23 -10.07
N ILE A 40 63.82 25.90 -8.81
CA ILE A 40 65.13 25.52 -8.25
C ILE A 40 64.98 25.23 -6.74
N LEU A 41 65.32 23.99 -6.38
CA LEU A 41 66.06 23.51 -5.21
C LEU A 41 66.05 24.35 -3.91
N PHE A 42 65.29 23.90 -2.90
CA PHE A 42 65.63 24.10 -1.48
C PHE A 42 65.23 22.87 -0.65
N ALA A 43 66.24 22.25 -0.03
CA ALA A 43 66.09 21.15 0.91
C ALA A 43 65.68 21.68 2.28
N THR A 44 64.55 21.21 2.83
CA THR A 44 64.27 21.28 4.27
C THR A 44 63.47 20.05 4.70
N SER A 45 63.87 19.48 5.83
CA SER A 45 63.46 18.20 6.40
C SER A 45 62.00 18.23 6.84
N VAL A 46 61.13 17.42 6.22
CA VAL A 46 59.78 17.15 6.75
C VAL A 46 59.84 15.91 7.65
N ALA A 47 59.67 16.14 8.95
CA ALA A 47 59.53 15.10 9.94
C ALA A 47 58.24 14.29 9.67
N PHE A 48 58.38 12.96 9.61
CA PHE A 48 57.27 12.01 9.55
C PHE A 48 56.48 12.07 10.87
N GLY A 49 55.45 12.90 10.92
CA GLY A 49 54.40 12.78 11.91
C GLY A 49 53.60 11.52 11.61
N SER A 50 53.67 10.51 12.49
CA SER A 50 52.73 9.39 12.48
C SER A 50 51.31 9.94 12.62
N GLU A 51 50.57 9.95 11.52
CA GLU A 51 49.14 10.16 11.53
C GLU A 51 48.53 9.04 12.36
N ARG A 52 48.08 9.39 13.58
CA ARG A 52 47.11 8.57 14.30
C ARG A 52 45.95 8.38 13.35
N SER A 53 45.79 7.17 12.83
CA SER A 53 44.54 6.73 12.22
C SER A 53 43.48 6.79 13.30
N ASN A 54 42.91 7.98 13.47
CA ASN A 54 41.72 8.20 14.26
C ASN A 54 40.60 7.59 13.43
N SER A 55 40.44 6.28 13.54
CA SER A 55 39.23 5.58 13.13
C SER A 55 38.10 6.09 14.02
N SER A 56 37.67 7.32 13.77
CA SER A 56 36.35 7.79 14.14
C SER A 56 35.39 6.77 13.56
N ALA A 57 34.84 5.93 14.45
CA ALA A 57 33.75 5.03 14.14
C ALA A 57 32.64 5.90 13.52
N ALA A 58 32.60 5.94 12.19
CA ALA A 58 31.49 6.50 11.48
C ALA A 58 30.27 5.71 11.94
N ALA A 59 29.29 6.40 12.51
CA ALA A 59 28.01 5.82 12.85
C ALA A 59 27.50 5.08 11.60
N SER A 60 27.53 3.75 11.66
CA SER A 60 27.24 2.84 10.55
C SER A 60 25.72 2.73 10.34
N GLY A 61 25.07 3.85 10.03
CA GLY A 61 23.61 3.94 9.94
C GLY A 61 23.11 4.93 8.88
N PHE A 62 23.91 5.23 7.86
CA PHE A 62 23.45 5.99 6.70
C PHE A 62 22.91 5.02 5.64
N ASP A 63 21.60 4.76 5.66
CA ASP A 63 20.87 3.89 4.71
C ASP A 63 20.59 4.59 3.35
N GLY A 64 21.55 5.38 2.88
CA GLY A 64 21.38 6.16 1.65
C GLY A 64 20.24 7.20 1.72
N PRO A 65 19.60 7.55 0.59
CA PRO A 65 18.57 8.59 0.53
C PRO A 65 17.22 8.18 1.15
N ALA A 66 17.13 7.03 1.83
CA ALA A 66 15.90 6.59 2.48
C ALA A 66 15.57 7.49 3.67
N GLU A 67 14.40 8.11 3.64
CA GLU A 67 13.90 8.92 4.76
C GLU A 67 13.02 8.09 5.69
N LEU A 68 13.12 8.36 7.01
CA LEU A 68 12.29 7.72 8.02
C LEU A 68 10.78 8.00 7.78
N PRO A 69 9.88 7.09 8.18
CA PRO A 69 8.44 7.34 8.11
C PRO A 69 8.06 8.65 8.80
N ARG A 70 7.46 9.57 8.05
CA ARG A 70 7.02 10.88 8.55
C ARG A 70 5.63 10.85 9.20
N ALA A 71 4.90 9.75 9.03
CA ALA A 71 3.54 9.59 9.50
C ALA A 71 3.41 8.30 10.32
N TYR A 72 2.69 8.41 11.44
CA TYR A 72 2.32 7.28 12.27
C TYR A 72 0.86 6.92 12.00
N VAL A 73 0.60 5.65 11.65
CA VAL A 73 -0.75 5.14 11.40
C VAL A 73 -1.13 4.22 12.55
N LYS A 74 -2.13 4.65 13.33
CA LYS A 74 -2.74 3.84 14.37
C LYS A 74 -3.61 2.76 13.73
N SER A 75 -3.13 1.52 13.79
CA SER A 75 -3.78 0.35 13.17
C SER A 75 -4.08 -0.76 14.17
N SER A 76 -3.99 -0.49 15.47
CA SER A 76 -4.36 -1.47 16.49
C SER A 76 -5.86 -1.76 16.46
N LEU A 77 -6.30 -2.93 16.94
CA LEU A 77 -7.74 -3.26 17.06
C LEU A 77 -8.49 -2.25 17.93
N LEU A 78 -7.80 -1.70 18.94
CA LEU A 78 -8.34 -0.67 19.83
C LEU A 78 -8.52 0.68 19.13
N ASP A 79 -7.63 1.02 18.18
CA ASP A 79 -7.69 2.28 17.43
C ASP A 79 -8.61 2.22 16.21
N THR A 80 -9.08 1.03 15.81
CA THR A 80 -10.05 0.86 14.70
C THR A 80 -11.24 0.00 15.14
N PRO A 81 -12.03 0.43 16.14
CA PRO A 81 -13.09 -0.39 16.68
C PRO A 81 -14.28 -0.53 15.72
N SER A 82 -14.99 -1.64 15.84
CA SER A 82 -16.23 -1.95 15.12
C SER A 82 -17.33 -2.33 16.13
N PRO A 83 -17.91 -1.36 16.87
CA PRO A 83 -18.89 -1.63 17.94
C PRO A 83 -20.30 -1.95 17.44
N GLY A 84 -20.51 -1.90 16.12
CA GLY A 84 -21.80 -2.11 15.49
C GLY A 84 -22.24 -3.57 15.45
N ARG A 85 -23.20 -3.86 14.57
CA ARG A 85 -23.78 -5.20 14.45
C ARG A 85 -22.91 -6.12 13.61
N THR A 86 -23.04 -7.42 13.86
CA THR A 86 -22.41 -8.46 13.05
C THR A 86 -23.36 -8.95 11.95
N ARG A 87 -22.91 -8.92 10.71
CA ARG A 87 -23.56 -9.52 9.54
C ARG A 87 -22.84 -10.80 9.14
N VAL A 88 -23.50 -11.94 9.28
CA VAL A 88 -22.91 -13.23 8.89
C VAL A 88 -23.18 -13.49 7.41
N VAL A 89 -22.13 -13.73 6.64
CA VAL A 89 -22.20 -14.12 5.23
C VAL A 89 -21.65 -15.54 5.09
N LYS A 90 -22.56 -16.47 4.80
CA LYS A 90 -22.25 -17.89 4.58
C LYS A 90 -21.84 -18.16 3.15
N ARG A 91 -21.37 -19.38 2.87
CA ARG A 91 -21.13 -19.88 1.52
C ARG A 91 -22.33 -19.62 0.60
N GLY A 92 -22.05 -19.05 -0.58
CA GLY A 92 -23.08 -18.69 -1.55
C GLY A 92 -23.93 -17.47 -1.17
N GLY A 93 -23.64 -16.84 -0.02
CA GLY A 93 -24.29 -15.60 0.39
C GLY A 93 -23.80 -14.39 -0.42
N ASP A 94 -24.60 -13.33 -0.40
CA ASP A 94 -24.30 -12.08 -1.09
C ASP A 94 -23.36 -11.19 -0.26
N LEU A 95 -22.05 -11.33 -0.52
CA LEU A 95 -21.03 -10.48 0.11
C LEU A 95 -21.11 -9.03 -0.38
N GLN A 96 -21.45 -8.78 -1.65
CA GLN A 96 -21.52 -7.41 -2.17
C GLN A 96 -22.67 -6.64 -1.50
N GLY A 97 -23.86 -7.24 -1.41
CA GLY A 97 -24.98 -6.66 -0.69
C GLY A 97 -24.68 -6.44 0.79
N ALA A 98 -23.93 -7.34 1.44
CA ALA A 98 -23.50 -7.15 2.83
C ALA A 98 -22.57 -5.94 3.00
N ILE A 99 -21.63 -5.73 2.07
CA ILE A 99 -20.72 -4.56 2.05
C ILE A 99 -21.52 -3.26 1.86
N GLU A 100 -22.48 -3.26 0.95
CA GLU A 100 -23.32 -2.09 0.67
C GLU A 100 -24.20 -1.72 1.86
N GLN A 101 -24.80 -2.71 2.52
CA GLN A 101 -25.69 -2.51 3.67
C GLN A 101 -24.96 -2.25 4.99
N ALA A 102 -23.67 -2.56 5.09
CA ALA A 102 -22.89 -2.34 6.32
C ALA A 102 -22.89 -0.85 6.71
N ALA A 103 -23.25 -0.54 7.95
CA ALA A 103 -23.08 0.79 8.53
C ALA A 103 -21.67 0.92 9.12
N CYS A 104 -21.23 2.16 9.36
CA CYS A 104 -19.98 2.41 10.06
C CYS A 104 -19.99 1.73 11.43
N GLY A 105 -18.90 1.06 11.78
CA GLY A 105 -18.81 0.25 13.00
C GLY A 105 -19.27 -1.20 12.84
N ASP A 106 -19.93 -1.58 11.74
CA ASP A 106 -20.43 -2.95 11.58
C ASP A 106 -19.30 -3.95 11.27
N THR A 107 -19.54 -5.20 11.65
CA THR A 107 -18.64 -6.33 11.35
C THR A 107 -19.30 -7.25 10.33
N ILE A 108 -18.65 -7.50 9.20
CA ILE A 108 -19.04 -8.51 8.22
C ILE A 108 -18.25 -9.78 8.52
N GLN A 109 -18.95 -10.82 8.98
CA GLN A 109 -18.37 -12.10 9.36
C GLN A 109 -18.56 -13.12 8.23
N LEU A 110 -17.46 -13.42 7.54
CA LEU A 110 -17.38 -14.37 6.44
C LEU A 110 -17.19 -15.78 6.98
N GLU A 111 -17.93 -16.76 6.48
CA GLU A 111 -17.74 -18.15 6.88
C GLU A 111 -16.30 -18.64 6.62
N ALA A 112 -15.69 -19.21 7.65
CA ALA A 112 -14.32 -19.73 7.60
C ALA A 112 -14.19 -20.85 6.55
N ALA A 113 -13.01 -20.97 5.93
CA ALA A 113 -12.71 -21.95 4.88
C ALA A 113 -13.57 -21.83 3.60
N VAL A 114 -14.34 -20.75 3.44
CA VAL A 114 -15.17 -20.51 2.25
C VAL A 114 -14.47 -19.59 1.27
N THR A 115 -14.62 -19.88 -0.01
CA THR A 115 -14.19 -19.00 -1.10
C THR A 115 -15.38 -18.21 -1.62
N PHE A 116 -15.25 -16.88 -1.58
CA PHE A 116 -16.13 -15.92 -2.23
C PHE A 116 -15.46 -15.49 -3.53
N ALA A 117 -15.97 -15.99 -4.65
CA ALA A 117 -15.46 -15.66 -5.97
C ALA A 117 -16.22 -14.47 -6.56
N GLY A 118 -15.49 -13.52 -7.13
CA GLY A 118 -16.09 -12.38 -7.82
C GLY A 118 -15.32 -11.09 -7.60
N LYS A 119 -15.98 -9.99 -7.93
CA LYS A 119 -15.47 -8.63 -7.75
C LYS A 119 -16.30 -7.92 -6.67
N PHE A 120 -15.64 -7.54 -5.59
CA PHE A 120 -16.23 -6.85 -4.45
C PHE A 120 -15.82 -5.38 -4.46
N VAL A 121 -16.81 -4.49 -4.54
CA VAL A 121 -16.62 -3.05 -4.55
C VAL A 121 -16.94 -2.51 -3.16
N PHE A 122 -15.93 -1.95 -2.51
CA PHE A 122 -16.05 -1.29 -1.22
C PHE A 122 -16.39 0.18 -1.44
N PRO A 123 -17.63 0.61 -1.15
CA PRO A 123 -18.08 1.96 -1.42
C PRO A 123 -17.46 2.95 -0.43
N TYR A 124 -17.42 4.22 -0.82
CA TYR A 124 -17.14 5.29 0.12
C TYR A 124 -18.25 5.37 1.16
N LYS A 125 -17.88 5.27 2.44
CA LYS A 125 -18.76 5.49 3.58
C LYS A 125 -18.11 6.56 4.47
N LYS A 126 -18.90 7.52 4.94
CA LYS A 126 -18.46 8.62 5.81
C LYS A 126 -18.29 8.14 7.25
N CYS A 127 -17.40 7.18 7.46
CA CYS A 127 -17.07 6.67 8.78
C CYS A 127 -16.02 7.56 9.45
N ASP A 128 -15.97 7.49 10.77
CA ASP A 128 -14.94 8.09 11.61
C ASP A 128 -13.99 7.02 12.16
N ASP A 129 -12.91 7.46 12.81
CA ASP A 129 -11.87 6.60 13.35
C ASP A 129 -12.37 5.63 14.44
N SER A 130 -13.54 5.87 15.04
CA SER A 130 -14.17 5.01 16.06
C SER A 130 -15.20 4.03 15.49
N HIS A 131 -15.47 4.08 14.19
CA HIS A 131 -16.53 3.29 13.56
C HIS A 131 -16.06 2.64 12.26
N TRP A 132 -15.01 1.82 12.35
CA TRP A 132 -14.50 1.07 11.21
C TRP A 132 -15.43 -0.07 10.82
N ILE A 133 -15.41 -0.43 9.54
CA ILE A 133 -16.10 -1.62 9.05
C ILE A 133 -15.10 -2.77 9.00
N THR A 134 -15.33 -3.79 9.83
CA THR A 134 -14.43 -4.95 9.90
C THR A 134 -14.98 -6.10 9.08
N ILE A 135 -14.21 -6.58 8.11
CA ILE A 135 -14.46 -7.80 7.36
C ILE A 135 -13.58 -8.89 7.95
N ARG A 136 -14.19 -9.87 8.63
CA ARG A 136 -13.45 -10.92 9.32
C ARG A 136 -13.94 -12.30 8.97
N THR A 137 -13.06 -13.30 9.07
CA THR A 137 -13.49 -14.71 9.12
C THR A 137 -14.35 -14.99 10.37
N SER A 138 -15.22 -15.99 10.26
CA SER A 138 -16.05 -16.53 11.34
C SER A 138 -15.28 -17.41 12.31
N ALA A 139 -13.99 -17.65 12.06
CA ALA A 139 -13.13 -18.37 12.98
C ALA A 139 -12.98 -17.59 14.31
N PRO A 140 -12.92 -18.29 15.46
CA PRO A 140 -12.69 -17.65 16.75
C PRO A 140 -11.30 -17.02 16.81
N ASP A 141 -11.14 -15.98 17.63
CA ASP A 141 -9.85 -15.28 17.76
C ASP A 141 -8.74 -16.20 18.31
N SER A 142 -9.09 -17.23 19.09
CA SER A 142 -8.15 -18.26 19.55
C SER A 142 -7.60 -19.15 18.44
N ALA A 143 -8.25 -19.19 17.28
CA ALA A 143 -7.80 -19.90 16.10
C ALA A 143 -7.01 -19.01 15.12
N LEU A 144 -6.84 -17.73 15.43
CA LEU A 144 -6.02 -16.79 14.68
C LEU A 144 -4.78 -16.41 15.51
N PRO A 145 -3.68 -15.97 14.88
CA PRO A 145 -2.59 -15.35 15.63
C PRO A 145 -3.09 -14.15 16.42
N THR A 146 -2.49 -13.90 17.58
CA THR A 146 -2.72 -12.66 18.34
C THR A 146 -2.34 -11.44 17.50
N GLU A 147 -2.94 -10.29 17.80
CA GLU A 147 -2.54 -9.04 17.15
C GLU A 147 -1.03 -8.79 17.29
N GLY A 148 -0.41 -8.32 16.20
CA GLY A 148 1.04 -8.13 16.10
C GLY A 148 1.83 -9.38 15.68
N ALA A 149 1.22 -10.57 15.73
CA ALA A 149 1.84 -11.79 15.21
C ALA A 149 1.57 -11.98 13.71
N ARG A 150 2.56 -12.51 12.99
CA ARG A 150 2.41 -12.81 11.55
C ARG A 150 1.57 -14.06 11.35
N LEU A 151 0.64 -13.99 10.39
CA LEU A 151 -0.13 -15.13 9.93
C LEU A 151 0.73 -16.01 9.02
N THR A 152 0.62 -17.33 9.19
CA THR A 152 1.39 -18.32 8.43
C THR A 152 0.48 -19.11 7.46
N PRO A 153 1.04 -19.74 6.41
CA PRO A 153 0.26 -20.59 5.50
C PRO A 153 -0.52 -21.72 6.19
N CYS A 154 -0.08 -22.13 7.39
CA CYS A 154 -0.73 -23.14 8.21
C CYS A 154 -2.19 -22.83 8.54
N TYR A 155 -2.58 -21.55 8.59
CA TYR A 155 -3.97 -21.11 8.86
C TYR A 155 -4.86 -21.14 7.61
N ALA A 156 -4.25 -21.21 6.42
CA ALA A 156 -4.94 -21.29 5.13
C ALA A 156 -5.08 -22.74 4.61
N GLY A 157 -4.66 -23.73 5.40
CA GLY A 157 -4.61 -25.14 5.00
C GLY A 157 -3.40 -25.51 4.14
N VAL A 158 -2.35 -24.68 4.08
CA VAL A 158 -1.19 -24.90 3.21
C VAL A 158 0.04 -25.20 4.08
N ALA A 159 0.55 -26.43 4.01
CA ALA A 159 1.76 -26.84 4.73
C ALA A 159 3.04 -26.42 4.01
N SER A 160 3.12 -26.63 2.69
CA SER A 160 4.23 -26.16 1.86
C SER A 160 3.74 -25.92 0.43
N LEU A 161 4.45 -25.06 -0.30
CA LEU A 161 4.20 -24.81 -1.72
C LEU A 161 5.12 -25.70 -2.56
N PRO A 162 4.65 -26.27 -3.69
CA PRO A 162 5.49 -27.05 -4.57
C PRO A 162 6.76 -26.29 -4.99
N GLY A 163 7.92 -26.95 -4.92
CA GLY A 163 9.21 -26.35 -5.28
C GLY A 163 9.77 -25.34 -4.27
N ARG A 164 9.23 -25.30 -3.05
CA ARG A 164 9.78 -24.52 -1.93
C ARG A 164 10.16 -25.44 -0.76
N PRO A 165 11.13 -25.06 0.09
CA PRO A 165 11.39 -25.79 1.33
C PRO A 165 10.12 -25.95 2.16
N ASP A 166 10.01 -27.07 2.87
CA ASP A 166 8.85 -27.34 3.72
C ASP A 166 8.71 -26.29 4.82
N PHE A 167 7.49 -25.78 4.99
CA PHE A 167 7.16 -24.93 6.12
C PHE A 167 6.55 -25.81 7.21
N HIS A 168 7.31 -26.06 8.28
CA HIS A 168 6.85 -26.94 9.36
C HIS A 168 5.73 -26.28 10.17
N CYS A 169 4.50 -26.71 9.90
CA CYS A 169 3.33 -26.37 10.70
C CYS A 169 3.18 -27.35 11.86
N ALA A 170 3.08 -26.86 13.09
CA ALA A 170 2.68 -27.69 14.24
C ALA A 170 1.25 -28.25 14.06
N LEU A 171 0.37 -27.45 13.44
CA LEU A 171 -0.99 -27.84 13.09
C LEU A 171 -1.45 -27.06 11.87
N VAL A 172 -1.98 -27.75 10.86
CA VAL A 172 -2.56 -27.14 9.65
C VAL A 172 -4.07 -27.07 9.82
N LYS A 173 -4.64 -25.88 9.65
CA LYS A 173 -6.09 -25.63 9.66
C LYS A 173 -6.45 -24.70 8.52
N ASN A 174 -7.66 -24.79 8.00
CA ASN A 174 -8.18 -23.79 7.06
C ASN A 174 -9.23 -22.96 7.81
N VAL A 175 -8.82 -21.82 8.36
CA VAL A 175 -9.67 -20.93 9.16
C VAL A 175 -9.92 -19.58 8.48
N LEU A 176 -9.27 -19.32 7.35
CA LEU A 176 -9.42 -18.07 6.59
C LEU A 176 -10.58 -18.17 5.61
N ALA A 177 -11.27 -17.07 5.38
CA ALA A 177 -12.16 -16.93 4.22
C ALA A 177 -11.36 -16.40 3.03
N LYS A 178 -11.68 -16.82 1.81
CA LYS A 178 -10.91 -16.47 0.62
C LYS A 178 -11.71 -15.56 -0.29
N LEU A 179 -11.15 -14.42 -0.67
CA LEU A 179 -11.69 -13.56 -1.74
C LEU A 179 -10.95 -13.90 -3.03
N GLN A 180 -11.62 -14.62 -3.92
CA GLN A 180 -10.99 -15.12 -5.15
C GLN A 180 -11.42 -14.30 -6.36
N PHE A 181 -10.44 -13.94 -7.18
CA PHE A 181 -10.71 -13.37 -8.49
C PHE A 181 -11.31 -14.44 -9.41
N ASP A 182 -12.46 -14.15 -10.01
CA ASP A 182 -13.18 -15.07 -10.90
C ASP A 182 -12.58 -15.12 -12.33
N GLY A 183 -11.46 -14.43 -12.55
CA GLY A 183 -10.81 -14.32 -13.86
C GLY A 183 -11.54 -13.39 -14.82
N ARG A 184 -12.64 -12.75 -14.40
CA ARG A 184 -13.43 -11.84 -15.25
C ARG A 184 -13.04 -10.40 -14.94
N GLY A 185 -12.36 -9.76 -15.90
CA GLY A 185 -11.92 -8.37 -15.81
C GLY A 185 -10.40 -8.22 -15.73
N ARG A 186 -9.93 -6.98 -15.59
CA ARG A 186 -8.49 -6.63 -15.54
C ARG A 186 -8.01 -6.24 -14.14
N VAL A 187 -8.91 -6.23 -13.16
CA VAL A 187 -8.69 -5.73 -11.80
C VAL A 187 -9.08 -6.84 -10.84
N GLY A 188 -8.29 -7.06 -9.78
CA GLY A 188 -8.48 -8.15 -8.82
C GLY A 188 -9.84 -8.15 -8.08
N PRO A 189 -10.04 -9.06 -7.13
CA PRO A 189 -11.34 -9.30 -6.51
C PRO A 189 -11.80 -8.17 -5.58
N ILE A 190 -10.91 -7.26 -5.19
CA ILE A 190 -11.18 -6.16 -4.28
C ILE A 190 -10.98 -4.84 -5.02
N VAL A 191 -12.00 -3.98 -4.98
CA VAL A 191 -11.95 -2.62 -5.54
C VAL A 191 -12.47 -1.64 -4.52
N PHE A 192 -11.69 -0.62 -4.18
CA PHE A 192 -12.12 0.48 -3.34
C PHE A 192 -12.62 1.63 -4.20
N ALA A 193 -13.82 2.13 -3.92
CA ALA A 193 -14.30 3.37 -4.51
C ALA A 193 -13.45 4.56 -4.03
N PRO A 194 -13.34 5.65 -4.81
CA PRO A 194 -12.62 6.84 -4.37
C PRO A 194 -13.10 7.34 -3.00
N GLY A 195 -12.16 7.48 -2.06
CA GLY A 195 -12.45 7.92 -0.69
C GLY A 195 -12.77 6.80 0.31
N ALA A 196 -12.93 5.55 -0.12
CA ALA A 196 -13.12 4.42 0.80
C ALA A 196 -11.86 4.17 1.66
N ASN A 197 -11.94 4.45 2.96
CA ASN A 197 -10.78 4.47 3.87
C ASN A 197 -10.94 3.73 5.21
N HIS A 198 -12.16 3.42 5.66
CA HIS A 198 -12.42 2.82 6.98
C HIS A 198 -12.82 1.33 6.89
N PHE A 199 -11.97 0.53 6.26
CA PHE A 199 -12.16 -0.92 6.14
C PHE A 199 -10.99 -1.67 6.75
N ARG A 200 -11.29 -2.64 7.62
CA ARG A 200 -10.32 -3.53 8.25
C ARG A 200 -10.59 -4.97 7.82
N PHE A 201 -9.53 -5.71 7.52
CA PHE A 201 -9.62 -7.11 7.12
C PHE A 201 -8.92 -8.00 8.14
N ILE A 202 -9.58 -9.08 8.58
CA ILE A 202 -9.05 -10.01 9.58
C ILE A 202 -9.26 -11.45 9.13
N GLY A 203 -8.17 -12.19 8.93
CA GLY A 203 -8.20 -13.62 8.62
C GLY A 203 -8.76 -13.94 7.23
N LEU A 204 -8.21 -13.31 6.20
CA LEU A 204 -8.56 -13.50 4.78
C LEU A 204 -7.35 -13.93 3.94
#